data_AF-L1NFK3-F1
#
_entry.id   AF-L1NFK3-F1
#
_cell.length_a   1.000
_cell.length_b   1.000
_cell.length_c   1.000
_cell.angle_alpha   90.00
_cell.angle_beta   90.00
_cell.angle_gamma   90.00
#
_symmetry.space_group_name_H-M   'P 1'
#
loop_
_entity.id
_entity.type
_entity.pdbx_description
1 polymer ?
#
loop_
_entity_poly.entity_id
_entity_poly.type
_entity_poly.pdbx_seq_one_letter_code
_entity_poly.pdbx_strand_id
1 'polypeptide(L)'
;MTSRIVLGLLTLITLVLSSCRPEKRSIDSARVSVPAYLSTPTERRDYIISHYWKRGLSPQATKSEVDGLVLDFCGFLSGASTATIRPALVRSLEQCPDEQLPVLLASYRSILANPKSHLRDEDSYKIILHWLIRTTRLDPSLRAEAQQEYVRIETQQRGTQH
;
A
#
# COMPACT_ATOMS: atom_id res chain seq x y z
N MET A 1 -17.76 6.10 -57.56
CA MET A 1 -17.53 4.85 -56.80
C MET A 1 -16.58 5.12 -55.62
N THR A 2 -17.01 5.85 -54.59
CA THR A 2 -16.13 6.24 -53.45
C THR A 2 -16.85 6.30 -52.10
N SER A 3 -18.10 5.82 -52.00
CA SER A 3 -18.93 6.01 -50.80
C SER A 3 -19.05 4.77 -49.89
N ARG A 4 -18.70 3.56 -50.38
CA ARG A 4 -18.88 2.31 -49.62
C ARG A 4 -17.66 1.90 -48.79
N ILE A 5 -16.48 2.46 -49.07
CA ILE A 5 -15.22 2.10 -48.40
C ILE A 5 -15.07 2.84 -47.07
N VAL A 6 -15.56 4.08 -46.99
CA VAL A 6 -15.42 4.93 -45.79
C VAL A 6 -16.30 4.43 -44.63
N LEU A 7 -17.48 3.88 -44.94
CA LEU A 7 -18.39 3.37 -43.91
C LEU A 7 -17.86 2.11 -43.21
N GLY A 8 -17.20 1.21 -43.96
CA GLY A 8 -16.66 -0.04 -43.39
C GLY A 8 -15.48 0.17 -42.46
N LEU A 9 -14.63 1.17 -42.75
CA LEU A 9 -13.48 1.50 -41.91
C LEU A 9 -13.91 2.15 -40.59
N LEU A 10 -14.96 2.98 -40.61
CA LEU A 10 -15.45 3.68 -39.42
C LEU A 10 -16.10 2.72 -38.40
N THR A 11 -16.81 1.70 -38.88
CA THR A 11 -17.41 0.66 -38.02
C THR A 11 -16.37 -0.26 -37.39
N LEU A 12 -15.22 -0.46 -38.04
CA LEU A 12 -14.15 -1.30 -37.51
C LEU A 12 -13.39 -0.61 -36.37
N ILE A 13 -13.19 0.71 -36.45
CA ILE A 13 -12.47 1.49 -35.43
C ILE A 13 -13.28 1.61 -34.13
N THR A 14 -14.62 1.72 -34.22
CA THR A 14 -15.47 1.77 -33.02
C THR A 14 -15.56 0.44 -32.27
N LEU A 15 -15.35 -0.70 -32.94
CA LEU A 15 -15.43 -2.02 -32.32
C LEU A 15 -14.20 -2.38 -31.48
N VAL A 16 -13.04 -1.79 -31.75
CA VAL A 16 -11.78 -2.09 -31.04
C VAL A 16 -11.69 -1.37 -29.69
N LEU A 17 -12.45 -0.29 -29.48
CA LEU A 17 -12.44 0.47 -28.22
C LEU A 17 -13.31 -0.14 -27.11
N SER A 18 -14.08 -1.20 -27.36
CA SER A 18 -15.01 -1.78 -26.36
C SER A 18 -14.51 -3.04 -25.64
N SER A 19 -13.31 -3.54 -25.92
CA SER A 19 -12.84 -4.82 -25.33
C SER A 19 -11.67 -4.73 -24.36
N CYS A 20 -11.14 -3.54 -24.07
CA CYS A 20 -10.34 -3.35 -22.86
C CYS A 20 -11.27 -3.21 -21.64
N ARG A 21 -12.05 -4.26 -21.35
CA ARG A 21 -12.59 -4.42 -19.99
C ARG A 21 -11.36 -4.70 -19.13
N PRO A 22 -11.00 -3.83 -18.15
CA PRO A 22 -9.96 -4.19 -17.22
C PRO A 22 -10.40 -5.49 -16.57
N GLU A 23 -9.61 -6.53 -16.79
CA GLU A 23 -9.76 -7.80 -16.09
C GLU A 23 -9.88 -7.43 -14.62
N LYS A 24 -11.04 -7.73 -14.02
CA LYS A 24 -11.31 -7.45 -12.60
C LYS A 24 -10.31 -8.31 -11.84
N ARG A 25 -9.13 -7.74 -11.57
CA ARG A 25 -8.07 -8.36 -10.79
C ARG A 25 -8.73 -8.81 -9.49
N SER A 26 -8.78 -10.11 -9.26
CA SER A 26 -9.35 -10.61 -8.02
C SER A 26 -8.53 -10.04 -6.87
N ILE A 27 -9.20 -9.37 -5.94
CA ILE A 27 -8.56 -8.85 -4.73
C ILE A 27 -8.52 -10.02 -3.76
N ASP A 28 -7.46 -10.80 -3.88
CA ASP A 28 -7.19 -11.97 -3.06
C ASP A 28 -5.91 -11.77 -2.26
N SER A 29 -5.91 -12.23 -1.01
CA SER A 29 -4.74 -12.24 -0.15
C SER A 29 -4.48 -13.66 0.31
N ALA A 30 -3.23 -14.11 0.24
CA ALA A 30 -2.83 -15.41 0.78
C ALA A 30 -2.98 -15.48 2.33
N ARG A 31 -3.10 -14.32 2.99
CA ARG A 31 -3.10 -14.18 4.44
C ARG A 31 -4.48 -13.97 5.04
N VAL A 32 -5.41 -13.41 4.27
CA VAL A 32 -6.76 -13.06 4.72
C VAL A 32 -7.80 -13.72 3.82
N SER A 33 -8.60 -14.62 4.41
CA SER A 33 -9.80 -15.13 3.77
C SER A 33 -10.92 -14.10 3.88
N VAL A 34 -11.36 -13.59 2.73
CA VAL A 34 -12.42 -12.56 2.65
C VAL A 34 -13.79 -13.25 2.65
N PRO A 35 -14.72 -12.84 3.54
CA PRO A 35 -16.07 -13.40 3.55
C PRO A 35 -16.80 -13.25 2.22
N ALA A 36 -17.56 -14.28 1.82
CA ALA A 36 -18.25 -14.32 0.54
C ALA A 36 -19.34 -13.24 0.37
N TYR A 37 -19.88 -12.70 1.46
CA TYR A 37 -20.89 -11.63 1.41
C TYR A 37 -20.31 -10.27 0.99
N LEU A 38 -18.98 -10.07 1.12
CA LEU A 38 -18.32 -8.85 0.66
C LEU A 38 -18.17 -8.90 -0.85
N SER A 39 -19.00 -8.10 -1.52
CA SER A 39 -19.25 -8.21 -2.94
C SER A 39 -18.44 -7.20 -3.76
N THR A 40 -18.19 -6.01 -3.20
CA THR A 40 -17.47 -4.97 -3.93
C THR A 40 -15.95 -5.09 -3.75
N PRO A 41 -15.15 -4.75 -4.77
CA PRO A 41 -13.69 -4.75 -4.65
C PRO A 41 -13.19 -3.87 -3.48
N THR A 42 -13.81 -2.70 -3.28
CA THR A 42 -13.46 -1.78 -2.19
C THR A 42 -13.69 -2.39 -0.82
N GLU A 43 -14.86 -2.99 -0.57
CA GLU A 43 -15.15 -3.66 0.71
C GLU A 43 -14.19 -4.81 0.97
N ARG A 44 -13.91 -5.63 -0.05
CA ARG A 44 -12.98 -6.76 0.07
C ARG A 44 -11.57 -6.28 0.41
N ARG A 45 -11.08 -5.24 -0.28
CA ARG A 45 -9.77 -4.62 -0.01
C ARG A 45 -9.71 -4.05 1.40
N ASP A 46 -10.69 -3.25 1.80
CA ASP A 46 -10.71 -2.61 3.12
C ASP A 46 -10.81 -3.65 4.24
N TYR A 47 -11.52 -4.76 4.00
CA TYR A 47 -11.51 -5.92 4.88
C TYR A 47 -10.12 -6.55 4.99
N ILE A 48 -9.44 -6.80 3.86
CA ILE A 48 -8.07 -7.34 3.86
C ILE A 48 -7.15 -6.43 4.67
N ILE A 49 -7.12 -5.12 4.39
CA ILE A 49 -6.27 -4.16 5.12
C ILE A 49 -6.53 -4.27 6.63
N SER A 50 -7.81 -4.26 7.03
CA SER A 50 -8.22 -4.29 8.43
C SER A 50 -7.87 -5.59 9.16
N HIS A 51 -7.62 -6.68 8.42
CA HIS A 51 -7.41 -8.01 8.98
C HIS A 51 -5.99 -8.57 8.74
N TYR A 52 -5.22 -7.98 7.83
CA TYR A 52 -3.93 -8.51 7.36
C TYR A 52 -2.98 -8.87 8.50
N TRP A 53 -2.82 -7.92 9.43
CA TRP A 53 -1.89 -8.04 10.55
C TRP A 53 -2.49 -8.67 11.81
N LYS A 54 -3.75 -9.17 11.79
CA LYS A 54 -4.37 -9.76 13.00
C LYS A 54 -3.59 -10.93 13.60
N ARG A 55 -2.85 -11.68 12.78
CA ARG A 55 -2.03 -12.82 13.22
C ARG A 55 -0.61 -12.43 13.67
N GLY A 56 -0.21 -11.16 13.52
CA GLY A 56 1.16 -10.70 13.84
C GLY A 56 2.25 -11.33 12.96
N LEU A 57 3.50 -10.92 13.15
CA LEU A 57 4.64 -11.56 12.52
C LEU A 57 5.13 -12.75 13.37
N SER A 58 5.59 -13.81 12.71
CA SER A 58 6.31 -14.87 13.40
C SER A 58 7.64 -14.32 13.93
N PRO A 59 8.04 -14.58 15.19
CA PRO A 59 9.36 -14.18 15.69
C PRO A 59 10.51 -14.79 14.88
N GLN A 60 10.28 -15.98 14.30
CA GLN A 60 11.26 -16.70 13.47
C GLN A 60 11.15 -16.35 11.98
N ALA A 61 10.36 -15.33 11.61
CA ALA A 61 10.26 -14.91 10.21
C ALA A 61 11.65 -14.51 9.69
N THR A 62 11.99 -15.01 8.52
CA THR A 62 13.16 -14.57 7.77
C THR A 62 12.92 -13.19 7.20
N LYS A 63 13.99 -12.47 6.90
CA LYS A 63 13.91 -11.16 6.22
C LYS A 63 13.07 -11.21 4.94
N SER A 64 13.26 -12.25 4.12
CA SER A 64 12.52 -12.45 2.87
C SER A 64 11.01 -12.57 3.10
N GLU A 65 10.61 -13.29 4.16
CA GLU A 65 9.19 -13.41 4.53
C GLU A 65 8.62 -12.07 5.01
N VAL A 66 9.35 -11.32 5.82
CA VAL A 66 8.93 -9.97 6.24
C VAL A 66 8.78 -9.05 5.03
N ASP A 67 9.79 -9.00 4.15
CA ASP A 67 9.77 -8.19 2.94
C ASP A 67 8.58 -8.55 2.04
N GLY A 68 8.31 -9.84 1.83
CA GLY A 68 7.18 -10.33 1.04
C GLY A 68 5.82 -9.95 1.64
N LEU A 69 5.66 -10.08 2.96
CA LEU A 69 4.42 -9.71 3.65
C LEU A 69 4.16 -8.21 3.63
N VAL A 70 5.20 -7.39 3.78
CA VAL A 70 5.07 -5.93 3.68
C VAL A 70 4.73 -5.52 2.25
N LEU A 71 5.38 -6.11 1.25
CA LEU A 71 5.09 -5.84 -0.16
C LEU A 71 3.62 -6.17 -0.50
N ASP A 72 3.15 -7.35 -0.11
CA ASP A 72 1.77 -7.79 -0.32
C ASP A 72 0.79 -6.84 0.38
N PHE A 73 1.02 -6.51 1.66
CA PHE A 73 0.19 -5.56 2.40
C PHE A 73 0.13 -4.18 1.74
N CYS A 74 1.29 -3.62 1.36
CA CYS A 74 1.39 -2.33 0.70
C CYS A 74 0.63 -2.30 -0.64
N GLY A 75 0.54 -3.43 -1.33
CA GLY A 75 -0.26 -3.59 -2.56
C GLY A 75 -1.74 -3.28 -2.38
N PHE A 76 -2.29 -3.43 -1.17
CA PHE A 76 -3.70 -3.15 -0.88
C PHE A 76 -3.98 -1.70 -0.48
N LEU A 77 -2.96 -0.88 -0.19
CA LEU A 77 -3.18 0.47 0.36
C LEU A 77 -3.73 1.46 -0.68
N SER A 78 -3.46 1.22 -1.96
CA SER A 78 -3.85 2.11 -3.04
C SER A 78 -5.36 2.36 -3.07
N GLY A 79 -5.73 3.65 -2.97
CA GLY A 79 -7.11 4.12 -2.96
C GLY A 79 -7.91 3.75 -1.70
N ALA A 80 -7.28 3.23 -0.65
CA ALA A 80 -7.92 3.02 0.65
C ALA A 80 -7.85 4.30 1.48
N SER A 81 -8.85 4.49 2.36
CA SER A 81 -8.89 5.67 3.21
C SER A 81 -7.82 5.60 4.31
N THR A 82 -7.30 6.75 4.73
CA THR A 82 -6.39 6.83 5.89
C THR A 82 -7.01 6.23 7.16
N ALA A 83 -8.34 6.31 7.32
CA ALA A 83 -9.06 5.73 8.44
C ALA A 83 -8.99 4.19 8.46
N THR A 84 -8.96 3.55 7.29
CA THR A 84 -8.78 2.10 7.12
C THR A 84 -7.31 1.70 7.29
N ILE A 85 -6.40 2.47 6.68
CA ILE A 85 -4.96 2.15 6.63
C ILE A 85 -4.30 2.31 8.00
N ARG A 86 -4.55 3.43 8.70
CA ARG A 86 -3.83 3.79 9.93
C ARG A 86 -3.89 2.70 11.01
N PRO A 87 -5.05 2.13 11.38
CA PRO A 87 -5.11 1.10 12.42
C PRO A 87 -4.35 -0.18 12.03
N ALA A 88 -4.36 -0.55 10.75
CA ALA A 88 -3.68 -1.74 10.26
C ALA A 88 -2.16 -1.58 10.27
N LEU A 89 -1.65 -0.42 9.81
CA LEU A 89 -0.22 -0.10 9.86
C LEU A 89 0.29 -0.06 11.29
N VAL A 90 -0.39 0.68 12.18
CA VAL A 90 0.02 0.77 13.60
C VAL A 90 -0.01 -0.61 14.25
N ARG A 91 -1.04 -1.43 13.99
CA ARG A 91 -1.07 -2.80 14.51
C ARG A 91 0.14 -3.62 14.06
N SER A 92 0.55 -3.50 12.79
CA SER A 92 1.73 -4.20 12.29
C SER A 92 3.00 -3.85 13.07
N LEU A 93 3.13 -2.58 13.49
CA LEU A 93 4.29 -2.08 14.23
C LEU A 93 4.22 -2.52 15.70
N GLU A 94 3.06 -2.35 16.35
CA GLU A 94 2.87 -2.70 17.75
C GLU A 94 2.98 -4.21 18.02
N GLN A 95 2.52 -5.05 17.09
CA GLN A 95 2.56 -6.51 17.21
C GLN A 95 3.84 -7.14 16.65
N CYS A 96 4.74 -6.33 16.05
CA CYS A 96 6.01 -6.83 15.56
C CYS A 96 6.95 -7.16 16.73
N PRO A 97 7.59 -8.34 16.78
CA PRO A 97 8.69 -8.61 17.72
C PRO A 97 9.84 -7.60 17.54
N ASP A 98 10.53 -7.24 18.62
CA ASP A 98 11.58 -6.22 18.59
C ASP A 98 12.74 -6.61 17.65
N GLU A 99 13.04 -7.90 17.53
CA GLU A 99 14.08 -8.44 16.65
C GLU A 99 13.75 -8.25 15.17
N GLN A 100 12.45 -8.22 14.83
CA GLN A 100 11.95 -8.10 13.45
C GLN A 100 11.61 -6.66 13.08
N LEU A 101 11.45 -5.77 14.07
CA LEU A 101 11.05 -4.39 13.87
C LEU A 101 12.00 -3.61 12.94
N PRO A 102 13.34 -3.71 13.04
CA PRO A 102 14.24 -3.04 12.11
C PRO A 102 14.05 -3.48 10.65
N VAL A 103 13.79 -4.77 10.43
CA VAL A 103 13.54 -5.32 9.09
C VAL A 103 12.20 -4.77 8.57
N LEU A 104 11.14 -4.88 9.36
CA LEU A 104 9.80 -4.37 9.01
C LEU A 104 9.83 -2.89 8.61
N LEU A 105 10.52 -2.05 9.38
CA LEU A 105 10.66 -0.62 9.11
C LEU A 105 11.45 -0.35 7.82
N ALA A 106 12.53 -1.10 7.58
CA ALA A 106 13.30 -1.00 6.36
C ALA A 106 12.48 -1.39 5.12
N SER A 107 11.66 -2.44 5.21
CA SER A 107 10.75 -2.86 4.13
C SER A 107 9.71 -1.78 3.85
N TYR A 108 9.07 -1.22 4.87
CA TYR A 108 8.11 -0.13 4.66
C TYR A 108 8.75 1.11 4.03
N ARG A 109 9.96 1.49 4.46
CA ARG A 109 10.69 2.62 3.86
C ARG A 109 11.02 2.36 2.39
N SER A 110 11.50 1.15 2.05
CA SER A 110 11.89 0.81 0.68
C SER A 110 10.71 0.77 -0.30
N ILE A 111 9.49 0.50 0.20
CA ILE A 111 8.27 0.41 -0.59
C ILE A 111 7.50 1.73 -0.63
N LEU A 112 7.25 2.35 0.54
CA LEU A 112 6.33 3.49 0.65
C LEU A 112 7.03 4.84 0.47
N ALA A 113 8.30 4.98 0.84
CA ALA A 113 9.02 6.25 0.76
C ALA A 113 9.88 6.40 -0.50
N ASN A 114 10.33 5.29 -1.08
CA ASN A 114 11.25 5.28 -2.21
C ASN A 114 10.60 5.86 -3.49
N PRO A 115 11.16 6.93 -4.09
CA PRO A 115 10.66 7.52 -5.34
C PRO A 115 10.59 6.54 -6.52
N LYS A 116 11.38 5.46 -6.50
CA LYS A 116 11.42 4.44 -7.56
C LYS A 116 10.42 3.31 -7.34
N SER A 117 9.73 3.27 -6.20
CA SER A 117 8.73 2.25 -5.92
C SER A 117 7.41 2.59 -6.63
N HIS A 118 6.82 1.61 -7.30
CA HIS A 118 5.49 1.73 -7.91
C HIS A 118 4.36 1.77 -6.87
N LEU A 119 4.65 1.39 -5.62
CA LEU A 119 3.73 1.46 -4.48
C LEU A 119 4.06 2.64 -3.55
N ARG A 120 4.83 3.63 -4.01
CA ARG A 120 5.15 4.81 -3.21
C ARG A 120 3.87 5.48 -2.73
N ASP A 121 3.78 5.68 -1.43
CA ASP A 121 2.67 6.35 -0.75
C ASP A 121 3.24 7.02 0.51
N GLU A 122 3.58 8.29 0.36
CA GLU A 122 4.17 9.08 1.45
C GLU A 122 3.19 9.37 2.57
N ASP A 123 1.88 9.41 2.30
CA ASP A 123 0.88 9.65 3.34
C ASP A 123 0.76 8.43 4.25
N SER A 124 0.78 7.22 3.68
CA SER A 124 0.91 5.98 4.45
C SER A 124 2.25 5.91 5.19
N TYR A 125 3.36 6.30 4.55
CA TYR A 125 4.67 6.32 5.22
C TYR A 125 4.71 7.30 6.39
N LYS A 126 4.07 8.48 6.28
CA LYS A 126 3.93 9.45 7.37
C LYS A 126 3.25 8.86 8.60
N ILE A 127 2.35 7.89 8.45
CA ILE A 127 1.74 7.18 9.60
C ILE A 127 2.81 6.40 10.38
N ILE A 128 3.74 5.76 9.67
CA ILE A 128 4.84 4.99 10.27
C ILE A 128 5.82 5.92 10.97
N LEU A 129 6.20 7.03 10.32
CA LEU A 129 7.06 8.05 10.94
C LEU A 129 6.42 8.63 12.20
N HIS A 130 5.12 8.91 12.17
CA HIS A 130 4.40 9.40 13.33
C HIS A 130 4.37 8.40 14.50
N TRP A 131 4.31 7.11 14.20
CA TRP A 131 4.46 6.07 15.21
C TRP A 131 5.90 6.03 15.77
N LEU A 132 6.91 6.07 14.90
CA LEU A 132 8.33 6.09 15.28
C LEU A 132 8.68 7.26 16.21
N ILE A 133 8.15 8.44 15.94
CA ILE A 133 8.40 9.64 16.77
C ILE A 133 7.89 9.44 18.21
N ARG A 134 6.83 8.64 18.39
CA ARG A 134 6.13 8.48 19.68
C ARG A 134 6.51 7.22 20.44
N THR A 135 7.02 6.19 19.76
CA THR A 135 7.34 4.91 20.40
C THR A 135 8.49 5.05 21.39
N THR A 136 8.47 4.25 22.46
CA THR A 136 9.57 4.12 23.42
C THR A 136 10.37 2.83 23.21
N ARG A 137 9.99 2.01 22.22
CA ARG A 137 10.63 0.70 21.94
C ARG A 137 11.98 0.81 21.24
N LEU A 138 12.27 1.97 20.66
CA LEU A 138 13.46 2.20 19.84
C LEU A 138 14.35 3.29 20.44
N ASP A 139 15.62 3.28 20.03
CA ASP A 139 16.59 4.27 20.44
C ASP A 139 16.10 5.71 20.14
N PRO A 140 16.32 6.68 21.05
CA PRO A 140 15.93 8.06 20.84
C PRO A 140 16.46 8.70 19.54
N SER A 141 17.63 8.30 19.05
CA SER A 141 18.22 8.77 17.78
C SER A 141 17.32 8.47 16.58
N LEU A 142 16.71 7.28 16.53
CA LEU A 142 15.79 6.89 15.46
C LEU A 142 14.52 7.74 15.45
N ARG A 143 14.10 8.26 16.61
CA ARG A 143 12.96 9.19 16.71
C ARG A 143 13.30 10.55 16.12
N ALA A 144 14.52 11.03 16.34
CA ALA A 144 15.00 12.27 15.76
C ALA A 144 15.10 12.17 14.23
N GLU A 145 15.64 11.05 13.71
CA GLU A 145 15.67 10.77 12.27
C GLU A 145 14.25 10.72 11.67
N ALA A 146 13.32 10.02 12.33
CA ALA A 146 11.93 9.96 11.88
C ALA A 146 11.25 11.34 11.86
N GLN A 147 11.54 12.19 12.86
CA GLN A 147 11.03 13.56 12.91
C GLN A 147 11.58 14.42 11.76
N GLN A 148 12.87 14.32 11.47
CA GLN A 148 13.50 15.05 10.35
C GLN A 148 12.89 14.61 9.01
N GLU A 149 12.74 13.30 8.80
CA GLU A 149 12.14 12.76 7.58
C GLU A 149 10.69 13.18 7.41
N TYR A 150 9.90 13.20 8.49
CA TYR A 150 8.51 13.66 8.47
C TYR A 150 8.41 15.12 7.99
N VAL A 151 9.24 16.01 8.54
CA VAL A 151 9.28 17.44 8.17
C VAL A 151 9.74 17.62 6.72
N ARG A 152 10.71 16.81 6.26
CA ARG A 152 11.19 16.82 4.87
C ARG A 152 10.05 16.54 3.88
N ILE A 153 9.26 15.49 4.14
CA ILE A 153 8.12 15.10 3.30
C ILE A 153 7.06 16.20 3.27
N GLU A 154 6.66 16.72 4.44
CA GLU A 154 5.67 17.82 4.53
C GLU A 154 6.10 19.07 3.78
N THR A 155 7.39 19.43 3.85
CA THR A 155 7.94 20.60 3.16
C THR A 155 7.93 20.41 1.63
N GLN A 156 8.30 19.21 1.16
CA GLN A 156 8.25 18.89 -0.27
C GLN A 156 6.83 18.95 -0.84
N GLN A 157 5.84 18.44 -0.10
CA GLN A 157 4.44 18.45 -0.52
C GLN A 157 3.85 19.87 -0.61
N ARG A 158 4.27 20.79 0.26
CA ARG A 158 3.86 22.20 0.17
C ARG A 158 4.48 22.90 -1.04
N GLY A 159 5.72 22.56 -1.38
CA GLY A 159 6.42 23.15 -2.53
C GLY A 159 5.85 22.74 -3.89
N THR A 160 5.18 21.59 -4.00
CA THR A 160 4.53 21.11 -5.24
C THR A 160 3.09 21.60 -5.43
N GLN A 161 2.52 22.33 -4.47
CA GLN A 161 1.17 22.88 -4.53
C GLN A 161 1.11 24.36 -4.97
N HIS A 162 2.27 24.96 -5.29
CA HIS A 162 2.41 26.33 -5.79
C HIS A 162 2.87 26.34 -7.25
#